data_AF-A0AAV0WVD3-F1
#
_entry.id   AF-A0AAV0WVD3-F1
#
_cell.length_a   1.000
_cell.length_b   1.000
_cell.length_c   1.000
_cell.angle_alpha   90.00
_cell.angle_beta   90.00
_cell.angle_gamma   90.00
#
_symmetry.space_group_name_H-M   'P 1'
#
loop_
_entity.id
_entity.type
_entity.pdbx_description
1 polymer ?
#
loop_
_entity_poly.entity_id
_entity_poly.type
_entity_poly.pdbx_seq_one_letter_code
_entity_poly.pdbx_strand_id
1 'polypeptide(L)'
;MLNTIQNYAIRLTLGAFKSSPVTSLLCMAGEPPLSLRRKHLETKYIIKMSKHQDNPVYNKIIKKTFQVQPIIASHFNPLYERQQDFIKKNETTINNIIQNTELKLPPWRFNRNIIDLSLSFHNKNTTEKKKKKHL
;
A
#
# COMPACT_ATOMS: atom_id res chain seq x y z
N MET A 1 6.22 20.14 -11.54
CA MET A 1 6.06 19.60 -12.90
C MET A 1 5.03 18.48 -13.01
N LEU A 2 5.01 17.46 -12.13
CA LEU A 2 4.10 16.31 -12.31
C LEU A 2 2.60 16.65 -12.30
N ASN A 3 2.17 17.63 -11.49
CA ASN A 3 0.76 18.05 -11.42
C ASN A 3 0.23 18.60 -12.76
N THR A 4 1.05 19.34 -13.51
CA THR A 4 0.62 19.92 -14.80
C THR A 4 0.44 18.82 -15.84
N ILE A 5 1.32 17.83 -15.84
CA ILE A 5 1.24 16.65 -16.72
C ILE A 5 -0.03 15.85 -16.42
N GLN A 6 -0.30 15.53 -15.15
CA GLN A 6 -1.52 14.80 -14.77
C GLN A 6 -2.78 15.59 -15.18
N ASN A 7 -2.86 16.88 -14.87
CA ASN A 7 -4.01 17.71 -15.20
C ASN A 7 -4.24 17.79 -16.73
N TYR A 8 -3.17 17.87 -17.51
CA TYR A 8 -3.25 17.90 -18.96
C TYR A 8 -3.72 16.56 -19.53
N ALA A 9 -3.14 15.45 -19.06
CA ALA A 9 -3.52 14.11 -19.47
C ALA A 9 -5.00 13.83 -19.18
N ILE A 10 -5.48 14.13 -17.97
CA ILE A 10 -6.88 13.90 -17.58
C ILE A 10 -7.83 14.68 -18.48
N ARG A 11 -7.51 15.95 -18.80
CA ARG A 11 -8.35 16.76 -19.70
C ARG A 11 -8.43 16.17 -21.09
N LEU A 12 -7.31 15.73 -21.65
CA LEU A 12 -7.28 15.10 -22.96
C LEU A 12 -8.10 13.81 -22.96
N THR A 13 -7.94 12.96 -21.94
CA THR A 13 -8.67 11.67 -21.86
C THR A 13 -10.17 11.84 -21.65
N LEU A 14 -10.58 12.87 -20.90
CA LEU A 14 -12.01 13.15 -20.64
C LEU A 14 -12.64 14.04 -21.70
N GLY A 15 -11.87 14.57 -22.67
CA GLY A 15 -12.36 15.58 -23.61
C GLY A 15 -12.82 16.88 -22.94
N ALA A 16 -12.24 17.21 -21.78
CA ALA A 16 -12.70 18.35 -20.99
C ALA A 16 -12.05 19.67 -21.41
N PHE A 17 -12.78 20.77 -21.25
CA PHE A 17 -12.27 22.11 -21.55
C PHE A 17 -11.04 22.45 -20.72
N LYS A 18 -10.16 23.31 -21.27
CA LYS A 18 -8.98 23.83 -20.55
C LYS A 18 -9.36 24.63 -19.29
N SER A 19 -10.54 25.24 -19.29
CA SER A 19 -11.09 26.03 -18.17
C SER A 19 -11.74 25.18 -17.08
N SER A 20 -11.99 23.88 -17.30
CA SER A 20 -12.66 23.04 -16.30
C SER A 20 -11.86 23.00 -14.98
N PRO A 21 -12.51 23.00 -13.81
CA PRO A 21 -11.79 22.96 -12.53
C PRO A 21 -11.13 21.59 -12.32
N VAL A 22 -9.90 21.59 -11.78
CA VAL A 22 -9.10 20.35 -11.57
C VAL A 22 -9.79 19.37 -10.61
N THR A 23 -10.45 19.87 -9.57
CA THR A 23 -11.17 19.04 -8.60
C THR A 23 -12.31 18.26 -9.23
N SER A 24 -13.07 18.90 -10.13
CA SER A 24 -14.14 18.24 -10.90
C SER A 24 -13.56 17.16 -11.82
N LEU A 25 -12.45 17.45 -12.52
CA LEU A 25 -11.80 16.49 -13.41
C LEU A 25 -11.29 15.25 -12.66
N LEU A 26 -10.67 15.45 -11.50
CA LEU A 26 -10.21 14.36 -10.65
C LEU A 26 -11.39 13.51 -10.15
N CYS A 27 -12.50 14.14 -9.76
CA CYS A 27 -13.73 13.45 -9.38
C CYS A 27 -14.30 12.61 -10.53
N MET A 28 -14.41 13.19 -11.73
CA MET A 28 -14.90 12.48 -12.92
C MET A 28 -13.98 11.34 -13.34
N ALA A 29 -12.66 11.49 -13.20
CA ALA A 29 -11.69 10.44 -13.48
C ALA A 29 -11.63 9.36 -12.39
N GLY A 30 -12.25 9.58 -11.22
CA GLY A 30 -12.12 8.69 -10.06
C GLY A 30 -10.72 8.67 -9.45
N GLU A 31 -9.88 9.67 -9.73
CA GLU A 31 -8.48 9.72 -9.30
C GLU A 31 -8.27 10.73 -8.17
N PRO A 32 -7.53 10.38 -7.10
CA PRO A 32 -7.21 11.32 -6.05
C PRO A 32 -6.17 12.37 -6.50
N PRO A 33 -6.15 13.56 -5.88
CA PRO A 33 -5.06 14.51 -6.02
C PRO A 33 -3.68 13.88 -5.75
N LEU A 34 -2.67 14.27 -6.55
CA LEU A 34 -1.29 13.75 -6.43
C LEU A 34 -0.66 13.96 -5.05
N SER A 35 -1.04 15.02 -4.33
CA SER A 35 -0.59 15.25 -2.95
C SER A 35 -1.05 14.12 -2.02
N LEU A 36 -2.33 13.76 -2.10
CA LEU A 36 -2.91 12.66 -1.31
C LEU A 36 -2.33 11.32 -1.73
N ARG A 37 -2.19 11.08 -3.04
CA ARG A 37 -1.57 9.85 -3.55
C ARG A 37 -0.14 9.68 -3.05
N ARG A 38 0.67 10.74 -3.08
CA ARG A 38 2.05 10.71 -2.54
C ARG A 38 2.05 10.40 -1.04
N LYS A 39 1.20 11.08 -0.26
CA LYS A 39 1.09 10.83 1.18
C LYS A 39 0.72 9.36 1.47
N HIS A 40 -0.26 8.82 0.74
CA HIS A 40 -0.66 7.41 0.86
C HIS A 40 0.49 6.45 0.54
N LEU A 41 1.21 6.66 -0.56
CA LEU A 41 2.34 5.82 -0.97
C LEU A 41 3.49 5.88 0.04
N GLU A 42 3.81 7.07 0.54
CA GLU A 42 4.82 7.27 1.57
C GLU A 42 4.47 6.53 2.85
N THR A 43 3.25 6.70 3.35
CA THR A 43 2.75 5.99 4.52
C THR A 43 2.79 4.47 4.33
N LYS A 44 2.31 3.97 3.18
CA LYS A 44 2.35 2.54 2.85
C LYS A 44 3.78 2.00 2.83
N TYR A 45 4.71 2.78 2.29
CA TYR A 45 6.12 2.41 2.24
C TYR A 45 6.75 2.38 3.64
N ILE A 46 6.48 3.37 4.50
CA ILE A 46 6.94 3.37 5.89
C ILE A 46 6.46 2.13 6.62
N ILE A 47 5.16 1.85 6.57
CA ILE A 47 4.55 0.66 7.19
C ILE A 47 5.21 -0.62 6.68
N LYS A 48 5.49 -0.72 5.38
CA LYS A 48 6.18 -1.87 4.79
C LYS A 48 7.60 -2.01 5.34
N MET A 49 8.36 -0.92 5.46
CA MET A 49 9.71 -0.96 6.01
C MET A 49 9.71 -1.33 7.50
N SER A 50 8.72 -0.85 8.27
CA SER A 50 8.55 -1.21 9.68
C SER A 50 8.34 -2.70 9.92
N LYS A 51 7.75 -3.42 8.94
CA LYS A 51 7.61 -4.88 8.98
C LYS A 51 8.91 -5.64 8.75
N HIS A 52 9.88 -5.03 8.05
CA HIS A 52 11.13 -5.68 7.64
C HIS A 52 12.32 -4.90 8.22
N GLN A 53 12.49 -4.98 9.54
CA GLN A 53 13.53 -4.25 10.27
C GLN A 53 14.96 -4.71 9.92
N ASP A 54 15.09 -5.94 9.40
CA ASP A 54 16.37 -6.50 8.93
C ASP A 54 16.88 -5.82 7.65
N ASN A 55 16.03 -5.08 6.94
CA ASN A 55 16.44 -4.38 5.73
C ASN A 55 17.40 -3.22 6.08
N PRO A 56 18.59 -3.10 5.47
CA PRO A 56 19.52 -2.00 5.73
C PRO A 56 18.91 -0.60 5.48
N VAL A 57 17.90 -0.52 4.60
CA VAL A 57 17.16 0.71 4.31
C VAL A 57 16.31 1.18 5.49
N TYR A 58 15.85 0.26 6.36
CA TYR A 58 15.07 0.59 7.57
C TYR A 58 15.83 1.58 8.46
N ASN A 59 17.11 1.32 8.72
CA ASN A 59 17.96 2.19 9.52
C ASN A 59 18.29 3.52 8.85
N LYS A 60 18.14 3.63 7.52
CA LYS A 60 18.36 4.89 6.81
C LYS A 60 17.11 5.77 6.80
N ILE A 61 15.92 5.17 6.79
CA ILE A 61 14.65 5.86 6.59
C ILE A 61 13.86 6.05 7.88
N ILE A 62 13.92 5.11 8.83
CA ILE A 62 13.10 5.13 10.05
C ILE A 62 13.96 5.43 11.28
N LYS A 63 15.11 4.76 11.42
CA LYS A 63 16.02 5.03 12.52
C LYS A 63 16.84 6.28 12.17
N LYS A 64 16.72 7.36 12.93
CA LYS A 64 17.44 8.64 12.75
C LYS A 64 18.98 8.52 12.85
N THR A 65 19.52 7.30 12.96
CA THR A 65 20.77 7.02 13.65
C THR A 65 22.01 7.71 13.06
N PHE A 66 22.05 8.05 11.77
CA PHE A 66 23.26 8.66 11.18
C PHE A 66 22.99 9.56 9.97
N GLN A 67 22.06 10.51 10.06
CA GLN A 67 22.00 11.56 9.04
C GLN A 67 22.68 12.81 9.58
N VAL A 68 23.93 13.01 9.15
CA VAL A 68 24.57 14.33 9.13
C VAL A 68 23.59 15.25 8.42
N GLN A 69 23.14 16.30 9.10
CA GLN A 69 22.30 17.32 8.49
C GLN A 69 22.98 17.75 7.18
N PRO A 70 22.28 17.72 6.04
CA PRO A 70 22.91 18.09 4.78
C PRO A 70 23.41 19.54 4.94
N ILE A 71 24.73 19.73 4.78
CA ILE A 71 25.43 21.01 4.94
C ILE A 71 24.81 22.09 4.01
N ILE A 72 24.13 21.63 2.96
CA ILE A 72 23.36 22.44 2.03
C ILE A 72 21.90 22.06 2.22
N ALA A 73 21.04 23.05 2.50
CA ALA A 73 19.59 22.87 2.53
C ALA A 73 19.11 22.39 1.15
N SER A 74 19.03 21.06 0.96
CA SER A 74 18.40 20.45 -0.19
C SER A 74 16.92 20.87 -0.19
N HIS A 75 16.41 21.33 -1.34
CA HIS A 75 14.96 21.60 -1.50
C HIS A 75 14.08 20.35 -1.30
N PHE A 76 14.69 19.17 -1.20
CA PHE A 76 14.01 17.90 -0.95
C PHE A 76 14.27 17.41 0.46
N ASN A 77 13.26 17.55 1.32
CA ASN A 77 13.26 16.94 2.64
C ASN A 77 13.21 15.40 2.49
N PRO A 78 14.09 14.64 3.17
CA PRO A 78 14.03 13.18 3.18
C PRO A 78 12.66 12.67 3.64
N LEU A 79 12.33 11.45 3.23
CA LEU A 79 11.02 10.84 3.50
C LEU A 79 10.67 10.80 5.00
N TYR A 80 11.68 10.55 5.85
CA TYR A 80 11.53 10.61 7.30
C TYR A 80 11.00 11.97 7.78
N GLU A 81 11.65 13.06 7.37
CA GLU A 81 11.27 14.41 7.77
C GLU A 81 9.88 14.77 7.26
N ARG A 82 9.52 14.36 6.04
CA ARG A 82 8.20 14.64 5.47
C ARG A 82 7.07 13.92 6.20
N GLN A 83 7.36 12.79 6.84
CA GLN A 83 6.38 11.96 7.54
C GLN A 83 6.62 11.95 9.05
N GLN A 84 7.46 12.84 9.58
CA GLN A 84 7.85 12.84 10.99
C GLN A 84 6.63 12.94 11.92
N ASP A 85 5.64 13.77 11.56
CA ASP A 85 4.45 13.97 12.38
C ASP A 85 3.58 12.72 12.38
N PHE A 86 3.48 12.05 11.24
CA PHE A 86 2.77 10.78 11.11
C PHE A 86 3.48 9.67 11.89
N ILE A 87 4.81 9.59 11.79
CA ILE A 87 5.63 8.59 12.50
C ILE A 87 5.48 8.82 14.00
N LYS A 88 5.77 10.03 14.50
CA LYS A 88 5.66 10.41 15.93
C LYS A 88 4.28 10.12 16.51
N LYS A 89 3.21 10.42 15.76
CA LYS A 89 1.84 10.16 16.22
C LYS A 89 1.52 8.67 16.34
N ASN A 90 2.16 7.82 15.53
CA ASN A 90 1.82 6.41 15.40
C ASN A 90 2.97 5.47 15.80
N GLU A 91 3.98 5.94 16.54
CA GLU A 91 5.18 5.15 16.87
C GLU A 91 4.83 3.81 17.53
N THR A 92 3.90 3.82 18.48
CA THR A 92 3.45 2.62 19.20
C THR A 92 2.79 1.61 18.27
N THR A 93 1.94 2.08 17.36
CA THR A 93 1.28 1.23 16.36
C THR A 93 2.28 0.68 15.35
N ILE A 94 3.25 1.49 14.93
CA ILE A 94 4.28 1.15 13.96
C ILE A 94 5.24 0.08 14.51
N ASN A 95 5.63 0.21 15.78
CA ASN A 95 6.51 -0.74 16.45
C ASN A 95 5.80 -2.07 16.74
N ASN A 96 4.49 -2.03 17.00
CA ASN A 96 3.66 -3.22 17.22
C ASN A 96 3.16 -3.88 15.93
N ILE A 97 3.57 -3.41 14.74
CA ILE A 97 3.20 -4.08 13.49
C ILE A 97 3.86 -5.46 13.52
N ILE A 98 3.03 -6.50 13.54
CA ILE A 98 3.43 -7.90 13.48
C ILE A 98 4.49 -8.04 12.38
N GLN A 99 5.69 -8.44 12.76
CA GLN A 99 6.75 -8.73 11.81
C GLN A 99 6.22 -9.79 10.85
N ASN A 100 6.41 -9.56 9.55
CA ASN A 100 5.90 -10.47 8.56
C ASN A 100 6.62 -11.81 8.73
N THR A 101 5.88 -12.88 9.01
CA THR A 101 6.45 -14.22 8.98
C THR A 101 6.75 -14.55 7.51
N GLU A 102 7.98 -14.30 7.09
CA GLU A 102 8.43 -14.77 5.79
C GLU A 102 8.33 -16.29 5.78
N LEU A 103 7.43 -16.80 4.95
CA LEU A 103 7.28 -18.22 4.73
C LEU A 103 8.58 -18.69 4.07
N LYS A 104 9.43 -19.36 4.85
CA LYS A 104 10.71 -19.94 4.37
C LYS A 104 10.47 -20.96 3.26
N LEU A 105 9.27 -21.53 3.20
CA LEU A 105 8.88 -22.50 2.20
C LEU A 105 8.12 -21.81 1.07
N PRO A 106 8.58 -21.92 -0.19
CA PRO A 106 7.84 -21.37 -1.30
C PRO A 106 6.52 -22.12 -1.51
N PRO A 107 5.50 -21.48 -2.11
CA PRO A 107 4.15 -22.02 -2.12
C PRO A 107 4.00 -23.34 -2.87
N TRP A 108 4.82 -23.59 -3.88
CA TRP A 108 4.84 -24.86 -4.62
C TRP A 108 5.46 -26.03 -3.84
N ARG A 109 6.09 -25.76 -2.69
CA ARG A 109 6.59 -26.78 -1.76
C ARG A 109 5.68 -26.97 -0.55
N PHE A 110 4.58 -26.22 -0.43
CA PHE A 110 3.58 -26.54 0.59
C PHE A 110 3.14 -27.98 0.38
N ASN A 111 3.13 -28.73 1.49
CA ASN A 111 2.64 -30.10 1.46
C ASN A 111 1.23 -30.05 0.85
N ARG A 112 0.92 -30.95 -0.09
CA ARG A 112 -0.42 -31.00 -0.69
C ARG A 112 -1.38 -31.20 0.47
N ASN A 113 -2.11 -30.16 0.86
CA ASN A 113 -3.15 -30.28 1.87
C ASN A 113 -4.01 -31.48 1.49
N ILE A 114 -4.34 -32.32 2.46
CA ILE A 114 -5.25 -33.45 2.25
C ILE A 114 -6.56 -32.82 1.77
N ILE A 115 -6.79 -32.86 0.47
CA ILE A 115 -8.00 -32.31 -0.12
C ILE A 115 -9.09 -33.31 0.25
N ASP A 116 -10.00 -32.91 1.12
CA ASP A 116 -11.16 -33.75 1.44
C ASP A 116 -12.12 -33.73 0.24
N LEU A 117 -12.04 -34.78 -0.58
CA LEU A 117 -12.91 -35.01 -1.73
C LEU A 117 -14.21 -35.75 -1.34
N SER A 118 -14.49 -35.94 -0.04
CA SER A 118 -15.70 -36.63 0.45
C SER A 118 -16.99 -36.11 -0.19
N LEU A 119 -17.05 -34.81 -0.49
CA LEU A 119 -18.21 -34.16 -1.09
C LEU A 119 -18.30 -34.31 -2.62
N SER A 120 -17.23 -34.74 -3.29
CA SER A 120 -17.23 -34.94 -4.74
C SER A 120 -18.00 -36.20 -5.15
N PHE A 121 -18.18 -37.15 -4.22
CA PHE A 121 -18.96 -38.36 -4.42
C PHE A 121 -20.48 -38.14 -4.40
N HIS A 122 -20.95 -36.95 -4.04
CA HIS A 122 -22.38 -36.64 -4.01
C HIS A 122 -22.86 -35.93 -5.27
N ASN A 123 -23.90 -36.46 -5.91
CA ASN A 123 -24.52 -35.85 -7.08
C ASN A 123 -25.29 -34.57 -6.68
N LYS A 124 -25.00 -33.45 -7.35
CA LYS A 124 -25.58 -32.12 -7.10
C LYS A 124 -27.11 -32.10 -7.15
N ASN A 125 -27.72 -33.03 -7.87
CA ASN A 125 -29.17 -33.07 -8.10
C ASN A 125 -29.94 -33.80 -6.99
N THR A 126 -29.24 -34.58 -6.16
CA THR A 126 -29.84 -35.44 -5.12
C THR A 126 -29.61 -34.95 -3.69
N THR A 127 -28.78 -33.93 -3.49
CA THR A 127 -28.43 -33.44 -2.14
C THR A 127 -29.47 -32.43 -1.63
N GLU A 128 -30.08 -32.70 -0.47
CA GLU A 128 -31.00 -31.76 0.19
C GLU A 128 -30.32 -30.42 0.53
N LYS A 129 -31.01 -29.30 0.25
CA LYS A 129 -30.51 -27.93 0.38
C LYS A 129 -30.06 -27.54 1.81
N LYS A 130 -30.42 -28.31 2.84
CA LYS A 130 -30.11 -28.00 4.25
C LYS A 130 -28.61 -28.12 4.58
N LYS A 131 -27.82 -28.93 3.86
CA LYS A 131 -26.37 -29.08 4.11
C LYS A 131 -25.50 -27.96 3.52
N LYS A 132 -26.05 -27.04 2.72
CA LYS A 132 -25.30 -25.92 2.14
C LYS A 132 -25.14 -24.70 3.06
N LYS A 133 -25.77 -24.71 4.25
CA LYS A 133 -25.88 -23.54 5.14
C LYS A 133 -24.79 -23.41 6.22
N HIS A 134 -23.83 -24.33 6.28
CA HIS A 134 -22.67 -24.21 7.18
C HIS A 134 -21.38 -24.02 6.37
N LEU A 135 -21.37 -22.95 5.58
CA LEU A 135 -20.18 -22.25 5.09
C LEU A 135 -20.50 -20.76 5.11
#